data_AF-A0A842YAG7-F1
#
_entry.id   AF-A0A842YAG7-F1
#
_cell.length_a   1.000
_cell.length_b   1.000
_cell.length_c   1.000
_cell.angle_alpha   90.00
_cell.angle_beta   90.00
_cell.angle_gamma   90.00
#
_symmetry.space_group_name_H-M   'P 1'
#
loop_
_entity.id
_entity.type
_entity.pdbx_description
1 polymer ?
#
loop_
_entity_poly.entity_id
_entity_poly.type
_entity_poly.pdbx_seq_one_letter_code
_entity_poly.pdbx_strand_id
1 'polypeptide(L)'
;MKAIAGPETEWTAPLEIFETAYKHEQVVTERIYKIGDIADKQRDRSAQNMLNWFYNEQTEEEKNTSEIRDQLKMIGDNIQALLMLDAKLGARAPAGPTPLTSIMPNPAPAGAP
;
A
#
# COMPACT_ATOMS: atom_id res chain seq x y z
N MET A 1 2.37 23.04 14.06
CA MET A 1 1.72 21.81 13.56
C MET A 1 0.81 21.29 14.67
N LYS A 2 -0.40 20.79 14.35
CA LYS A 2 -1.24 20.08 15.32
C LYS A 2 -0.70 18.66 15.50
N ALA A 3 -0.86 18.10 16.71
CA ALA A 3 -0.53 16.70 16.96
C ALA A 3 -1.39 15.80 16.06
N ILE A 4 -0.77 14.81 15.44
CA ILE A 4 -1.46 13.76 14.70
C ILE A 4 -1.86 12.70 15.74
N ALA A 5 -3.10 12.23 15.69
CA ALA A 5 -3.54 11.15 16.57
C ALA A 5 -2.66 9.90 16.35
N GLY A 6 -2.41 9.15 17.42
CA GLY A 6 -1.73 7.87 17.32
C GLY A 6 -2.55 6.88 16.48
N PRO A 7 -1.93 5.79 15.99
CA PRO A 7 -2.67 4.72 15.36
C PRO A 7 -3.66 4.12 16.35
N GLU A 8 -4.77 3.61 15.84
CA GLU A 8 -5.62 2.70 16.61
C GLU A 8 -4.80 1.46 16.98
N THR A 9 -5.05 0.89 18.16
CA THR A 9 -4.28 -0.25 18.69
C THR A 9 -5.15 -1.37 19.23
N GLU A 10 -6.48 -1.19 19.18
CA GLU A 10 -7.44 -2.12 19.76
C GLU A 10 -8.51 -2.45 18.73
N TRP A 11 -8.73 -3.75 18.49
CA TRP A 11 -9.79 -4.27 17.62
C TRP A 11 -10.35 -5.54 18.26
N THR A 12 -11.61 -5.85 17.97
CA THR A 12 -12.30 -7.01 18.55
C THR A 12 -12.16 -8.26 17.71
N ALA A 13 -11.86 -8.12 16.42
CA ALA A 13 -11.68 -9.23 15.49
C ALA A 13 -10.62 -8.94 14.40
N PRO A 14 -9.93 -9.97 13.87
CA PRO A 14 -9.00 -9.82 12.75
C PRO A 14 -9.63 -9.17 11.50
N LEU A 15 -10.92 -9.42 11.27
CA LEU A 15 -11.66 -8.79 10.17
C LEU A 15 -11.66 -7.26 10.29
N GLU A 16 -11.89 -6.71 11.48
CA GLU A 16 -11.92 -5.26 11.72
C GLU A 16 -10.56 -4.62 11.44
N ILE A 17 -9.47 -5.32 11.76
CA ILE A 17 -8.10 -4.88 11.48
C ILE A 17 -7.91 -4.75 9.96
N PHE A 18 -8.28 -5.76 9.18
CA PHE A 18 -8.09 -5.73 7.73
C PHE A 18 -9.09 -4.84 6.98
N GLU A 19 -10.29 -4.61 7.53
CA GLU A 19 -11.19 -3.56 7.04
C GLU A 19 -10.61 -2.16 7.27
N THR A 20 -10.01 -1.93 8.45
CA THR A 20 -9.32 -0.69 8.78
C THR A 20 -8.10 -0.47 7.90
N ALA A 21 -7.28 -1.51 7.70
CA ALA A 21 -6.10 -1.47 6.83
C ALA A 21 -6.49 -1.19 5.37
N TYR A 22 -7.46 -1.90 4.82
CA TYR A 22 -7.93 -1.65 3.45
C TYR A 22 -8.44 -0.22 3.27
N LYS A 23 -9.23 0.29 4.22
CA LYS A 23 -9.71 1.67 4.20
C LYS A 23 -8.55 2.67 4.28
N HIS A 24 -7.52 2.36 5.05
CA HIS A 24 -6.32 3.19 5.12
C HIS A 24 -5.61 3.24 3.77
N GLU A 25 -5.42 2.10 3.11
CA GLU A 25 -4.80 2.05 1.77
C GLU A 25 -5.58 2.86 0.74
N GLN A 26 -6.90 2.80 0.74
CA GLN A 26 -7.72 3.66 -0.13
C GLN A 26 -7.48 5.16 0.11
N VAL A 27 -7.27 5.57 1.37
CA VAL A 27 -6.94 6.97 1.72
C VAL A 27 -5.53 7.34 1.25
N VAL A 28 -4.56 6.42 1.36
CA VAL A 28 -3.20 6.63 0.85
C VAL A 28 -3.22 6.77 -0.67
N THR A 29 -3.91 5.88 -1.37
CA THR A 29 -4.15 5.97 -2.82
C THR A 29 -4.76 7.32 -3.20
N GLU A 30 -5.87 7.72 -2.60
CA GLU A 30 -6.51 9.00 -2.88
C GLU A 30 -5.53 10.19 -2.75
N ARG A 31 -4.65 10.16 -1.73
CA ARG A 31 -3.64 11.20 -1.53
C ARG A 31 -2.55 11.17 -2.60
N ILE A 32 -2.07 10.00 -3.00
CA ILE A 32 -1.08 9.85 -4.08
C ILE A 32 -1.64 10.38 -5.41
N TYR A 33 -2.88 10.04 -5.74
CA TYR A 33 -3.55 10.55 -6.94
C TYR A 33 -3.73 12.07 -6.89
N LYS A 34 -4.08 12.66 -5.73
CA LYS A 34 -4.13 14.12 -5.56
C LYS A 34 -2.77 14.80 -5.78
N ILE A 35 -1.68 14.17 -5.34
CA ILE A 35 -0.32 14.67 -5.62
C ILE A 35 -0.04 14.61 -7.13
N GLY A 36 -0.46 13.52 -7.79
CA GLY A 36 -0.45 13.38 -9.25
C GLY A 36 -1.19 14.51 -9.97
N ASP A 37 -2.42 14.80 -9.56
CA ASP A 37 -3.20 15.90 -10.15
C ASP A 37 -2.49 17.26 -10.00
N ILE A 38 -1.85 17.50 -8.86
CA ILE A 38 -1.09 18.73 -8.60
C ILE A 38 0.16 18.79 -9.49
N ALA A 39 0.89 17.69 -9.63
CA ALA A 39 2.06 17.61 -10.50
C ALA A 39 1.70 17.83 -11.98
N ASP A 40 0.56 17.28 -12.44
CA ASP A 40 0.11 17.50 -13.82
C ASP A 40 -0.29 18.96 -14.08
N LYS A 41 -1.02 19.58 -13.15
CA LYS A 41 -1.36 21.02 -13.21
C LYS A 41 -0.12 21.92 -13.31
N GLN A 42 0.96 21.54 -12.62
CA GLN A 42 2.23 22.25 -12.66
C GLN A 42 3.13 21.85 -13.84
N ARG A 43 2.71 20.86 -14.65
CA ARG A 43 3.50 20.26 -15.73
C ARG A 43 4.83 19.69 -15.24
N ASP A 44 4.89 19.23 -13.99
CA ASP A 44 6.09 18.65 -13.39
C ASP A 44 6.26 17.20 -13.83
N ARG A 45 7.01 17.01 -14.94
CA ARG A 45 7.27 15.69 -15.52
C ARG A 45 8.17 14.83 -14.63
N SER A 46 9.04 15.43 -13.84
CA SER A 46 9.92 14.69 -12.93
C SER A 46 9.12 14.08 -11.78
N ALA A 47 8.23 14.86 -11.17
CA ALA A 47 7.32 14.36 -10.15
C ALA A 47 6.39 13.27 -10.69
N GLN A 48 5.82 13.44 -11.90
CA GLN A 48 4.98 12.41 -12.54
C GLN A 48 5.74 11.08 -12.73
N ASN A 49 6.98 11.13 -13.23
CA ASN A 49 7.78 9.93 -13.41
C ASN A 49 8.05 9.20 -12.10
N MET A 50 8.30 9.94 -11.02
CA MET A 50 8.47 9.36 -9.68
C MET A 50 7.17 8.73 -9.15
N LEU A 51 6.01 9.38 -9.39
CA LEU A 51 4.72 8.91 -8.90
C LEU A 51 4.26 7.59 -9.54
N ASN A 52 4.75 7.26 -10.74
CA ASN A 52 4.44 5.97 -11.38
C ASN A 52 4.78 4.77 -10.50
N TRP A 53 5.86 4.84 -9.71
CA TRP A 53 6.19 3.79 -8.76
C TRP A 53 5.10 3.64 -7.68
N PHE A 54 4.68 4.77 -7.11
CA PHE A 54 3.63 4.79 -6.09
C PHE A 54 2.27 4.32 -6.61
N TYR A 55 1.91 4.63 -7.86
CA TYR A 55 0.66 4.14 -8.46
C TYR A 55 0.65 2.61 -8.58
N ASN A 56 1.77 2.02 -8.99
CA ASN A 56 1.90 0.57 -9.08
C ASN A 56 1.88 -0.06 -7.69
N GLU A 57 2.60 0.52 -6.73
CA GLU A 57 2.64 0.01 -5.35
C GLU A 57 1.25 0.03 -4.71
N GLN A 58 0.49 1.12 -4.82
CA GLN A 58 -0.87 1.18 -4.26
C GLN A 58 -1.83 0.17 -4.89
N THR A 59 -1.62 -0.22 -6.15
CA THR A 59 -2.42 -1.28 -6.78
C THR A 59 -2.19 -2.63 -6.08
N GLU A 60 -0.93 -2.94 -5.73
CA GLU A 60 -0.58 -4.16 -5.00
C GLU A 60 -1.00 -4.08 -3.52
N GLU A 61 -0.86 -2.93 -2.87
CA GLU A 61 -1.24 -2.76 -1.46
C GLU A 61 -2.76 -2.86 -1.24
N GLU A 62 -3.57 -2.22 -2.09
CA GLU A 62 -5.03 -2.34 -2.03
C GLU A 62 -5.50 -3.77 -2.34
N LYS A 63 -4.87 -4.43 -3.31
CA LYS A 63 -5.16 -5.83 -3.63
C LYS A 63 -4.83 -6.74 -2.44
N ASN A 64 -3.65 -6.58 -1.86
CA ASN A 64 -3.19 -7.38 -0.74
C ASN A 64 -4.13 -7.27 0.46
N THR A 65 -4.47 -6.04 0.84
CA THR A 65 -5.35 -5.78 1.99
C THR A 65 -6.79 -6.21 1.73
N SER A 66 -7.33 -5.99 0.52
CA SER A 66 -8.70 -6.43 0.17
C SER A 66 -8.84 -7.94 0.08
N GLU A 67 -7.86 -8.65 -0.49
CA GLU A 67 -7.89 -10.12 -0.60
C GLU A 67 -7.93 -10.78 0.79
N ILE A 68 -7.13 -10.29 1.75
CA ILE A 68 -7.12 -10.83 3.11
C ILE A 68 -8.44 -10.50 3.84
N ARG A 69 -8.93 -9.26 3.71
CA ARG A 69 -10.24 -8.86 4.23
C ARG A 69 -11.34 -9.79 3.72
N ASP A 70 -11.37 -10.09 2.43
CA ASP A 70 -12.41 -10.91 1.82
C ASP A 70 -12.30 -12.39 2.22
N GLN A 71 -11.08 -12.89 2.39
CA GLN A 71 -10.85 -14.21 3.00
C GLN A 71 -11.38 -14.27 4.43
N LEU A 72 -11.13 -13.25 5.26
CA LEU A 72 -11.64 -13.18 6.63
C LEU A 72 -13.17 -13.11 6.67
N LYS A 73 -13.80 -12.36 5.76
CA LYS A 73 -15.27 -12.35 5.60
C LYS A 73 -15.82 -13.73 5.27
N MET A 74 -15.15 -14.48 4.40
CA MET A 74 -15.55 -15.83 4.01
C MET A 74 -15.36 -16.84 5.14
N ILE A 75 -14.30 -16.70 5.95
CA ILE A 75 -13.99 -17.59 7.07
C ILE A 75 -15.03 -17.47 8.19
N GLY A 76 -15.46 -16.24 8.52
CA GLY A 76 -16.34 -15.99 9.66
C GLY A 76 -15.73 -16.50 10.96
N ASP A 77 -16.47 -17.33 11.71
CA ASP A 77 -16.06 -17.84 13.02
C ASP A 77 -15.32 -19.19 12.96
N ASN A 78 -14.92 -19.64 11.77
CA ASN A 78 -14.23 -20.93 11.62
C ASN A 78 -12.76 -20.85 12.05
N ILE A 79 -12.48 -21.29 13.29
CA ILE A 79 -11.14 -21.28 13.89
C ILE A 79 -10.11 -22.06 13.05
N GLN A 80 -10.48 -23.20 12.47
CA GLN A 80 -9.54 -24.01 11.68
C GLN A 80 -9.14 -23.26 10.40
N ALA A 81 -10.11 -22.65 9.72
CA ALA A 81 -9.83 -21.86 8.53
C ALA A 81 -9.02 -20.59 8.86
N LEU A 82 -9.25 -19.99 10.03
CA LEU A 82 -8.44 -18.86 10.52
C LEU A 82 -6.97 -19.26 10.76
N LEU A 83 -6.73 -20.40 11.42
CA LEU A 83 -5.37 -20.93 11.62
C LEU A 83 -4.66 -21.24 10.29
N MET A 84 -5.40 -21.73 9.29
CA MET A 84 -4.86 -21.96 7.95
C MET A 84 -4.48 -20.65 7.24
N LEU A 85 -5.31 -19.60 7.39
CA LEU A 85 -4.99 -18.28 6.84
C LEU A 85 -3.75 -17.69 7.52
N ASP A 86 -3.66 -17.76 8.85
CA ASP A 86 -2.50 -17.29 9.61
C ASP A 86 -1.21 -17.97 9.16
N ALA A 87 -1.20 -19.31 9.05
CA ALA A 87 -0.05 -20.06 8.54
C ALA A 87 0.33 -19.67 7.11
N LYS A 88 -0.66 -19.46 6.23
CA LYS A 88 -0.43 -18.99 4.86
C LYS A 88 0.20 -17.60 4.82
N LEU A 89 -0.27 -16.68 5.66
CA LEU A 89 0.27 -15.32 5.74
C LEU A 89 1.67 -15.31 6.35
N GLY A 90 1.93 -16.12 7.38
CA GLY A 90 3.25 -16.27 7.99
C GLY A 90 4.31 -16.88 7.05
N ALA A 91 3.89 -17.63 6.02
CA ALA A 91 4.78 -18.17 4.99
C ALA A 91 5.09 -17.16 3.87
N ARG A 92 4.44 -16.00 3.81
CA ARG A 92 4.74 -14.97 2.81
C ARG A 92 6.11 -14.38 3.11
N ALA A 93 6.93 -14.23 2.07
CA ALA A 93 8.12 -13.41 2.19
C ALA A 93 7.67 -11.98 2.58
N PRO A 94 8.41 -11.29 3.46
CA PRO A 94 8.14 -9.88 3.70
C PRO A 94 8.12 -9.17 2.34
N ALA A 95 7.14 -8.30 2.12
CA ALA A 95 7.19 -7.35 1.02
C ALA A 95 8.46 -6.51 1.24
N GLY A 96 9.56 -6.92 0.61
CA GLY A 96 10.77 -6.11 0.59
C GLY A 96 10.43 -4.83 -0.17
N PRO A 97 10.94 -3.66 0.26
CA PRO A 97 10.73 -2.46 -0.52
C PRO A 97 11.26 -2.72 -1.93
N THR A 98 10.39 -2.71 -2.94
CA THR A 98 10.82 -2.73 -4.33
C THR A 98 11.71 -1.51 -4.51
N PRO A 99 13.03 -1.67 -4.74
CA PRO A 99 13.93 -0.54 -4.69
C PRO A 99 13.49 0.48 -5.75
N LEU A 100 13.33 1.75 -5.36
CA LEU A 100 13.09 2.85 -6.32
C LEU A 100 14.15 2.85 -7.43
N THR A 101 15.36 2.37 -7.12
CA THR A 101 16.49 2.20 -8.03
C THR A 101 16.32 1.08 -9.05
N SER A 102 15.35 0.18 -8.88
CA SER A 102 15.09 -0.91 -9.83
C SER A 102 14.17 -0.49 -10.98
N ILE A 103 13.50 0.68 -10.89
CA ILE A 103 12.46 1.11 -11.83
C ILE A 103 12.67 2.57 -12.30
N MET A 104 13.41 3.41 -11.55
CA MET A 104 13.91 4.67 -12.09
C MET A 104 14.92 4.39 -13.21
N PRO A 105 14.79 4.96 -14.43
CA PRO A 105 15.92 5.00 -15.33
C PRO A 105 17.09 5.65 -14.59
N ASN A 106 18.28 5.04 -14.67
CA ASN A 106 19.53 5.59 -14.14
C ASN A 106 19.54 7.11 -14.44
N PRO A 107 19.70 8.00 -13.43
CA PRO A 107 19.85 9.41 -13.72
C PRO A 107 20.91 9.51 -14.81
N ALA A 108 20.56 10.14 -15.93
CA ALA A 108 21.48 10.32 -17.05
C ALA A 108 22.83 10.77 -16.47
N PRO A 109 23.95 10.13 -16.87
CA PRO A 109 25.24 10.42 -16.25
C PRO A 109 25.44 11.93 -16.28
N ALA A 110 25.70 12.50 -15.11
CA ALA A 110 26.04 13.91 -14.98
C ALA A 110 27.33 14.15 -15.76
N GLY A 111 27.19 14.62 -16.99
CA GLY A 111 28.30 14.91 -17.89
C GLY A 111 28.43 13.94 -19.05
N ALA A 112 28.01 14.40 -20.22
CA ALA A 112 28.71 14.18 -21.48
C ALA A 112 28.65 15.52 -22.26
N PRO A 113 29.69 15.82 -23.05
CA PRO A 113 30.55 17.01 -23.00
C PRO A 113 29.88 18.38 -23.13
#